data_AF-A0A519NAB4-F1
#
_entry.id   AF-A0A519NAB4-F1
#
_cell.length_a   1.000
_cell.length_b   1.000
_cell.length_c   1.000
_cell.angle_alpha   90.00
_cell.angle_beta   90.00
_cell.angle_gamma   90.00
#
_symmetry.space_group_name_H-M   'P 1'
#
loop_
_entity.id
_entity.type
_entity.pdbx_description
1 polymer ?
#
loop_
_entity_poly.entity_id
_entity_poly.type
_entity_poly.pdbx_seq_one_letter_code
_entity_poly.pdbx_strand_id
1 'polypeptide(L)'
;MQTSEKLDKIYHAIKGQLEENVTYVRTESNYHRGSFHKISDGKNVDAVPAAIHWKNRQDNIENLGFRLDDAIRELKKTLSNRGLLVLSLSRENGFSYEFATAETIVQTLILELKQEYSSGFSEEIVVTIAPDQTQDEPEIEVFSKFTRADASSGESDVMSGEHLVKCLYDVLDRKLTKIWISGADAKVEILTIPAIPGVTGLFEPQEDLTLDASDLNGIYAFLESFSEAKIQKGIDILLKNPDFTKKAEKRYLQLIKNRLGDQATLSDFPKAALTRTQVNLLDGEHVGKNFLSLSYFDEHECELFVDFVGALVMNHLDLGAYRQKAEACENDSQLLELYSTYCHGVRIGIKAEAEAFPGGWFGKLSLKLHDHKIQKVLFEKTHFTMTDSDKLKAFLFYLTLNFSGELYLDVFQSYLPELTSFFWFAPIVPRSSWGDTDIAIPKSTLRFTRKVFYRDGDDGHWKQTDSSALPLQSN
;
A
#
# COMPACT_ATOMS: atom_id res chain seq x y z
N MET A 1 23.22 35.68 13.84
CA MET A 1 22.55 36.36 12.72
C MET A 1 21.14 35.80 12.63
N GLN A 2 20.13 36.65 12.83
CA GLN A 2 18.72 36.23 12.73
C GLN A 2 18.40 35.85 11.28
N THR A 3 17.44 34.94 11.08
CA THR A 3 17.09 34.44 9.73
C THR A 3 16.64 35.55 8.78
N SER A 4 15.92 36.56 9.28
CA SER A 4 15.57 37.78 8.53
C SER A 4 16.81 38.52 8.00
N GLU A 5 17.84 38.69 8.85
CA GLU A 5 19.10 39.34 8.48
C GLU A 5 19.88 38.54 7.42
N LYS A 6 19.76 37.21 7.43
CA LYS A 6 20.34 36.34 6.39
C LYS A 6 19.65 36.56 5.05
N LEU A 7 18.32 36.56 5.03
CA LEU A 7 17.51 36.73 3.82
C LEU A 7 17.71 38.12 3.21
N ASP A 8 17.79 39.18 4.04
CA ASP A 8 18.07 40.54 3.55
C ASP A 8 19.44 40.64 2.87
N LYS A 9 20.48 40.07 3.48
CA LYS A 9 21.83 40.04 2.88
C LYS A 9 21.85 39.30 1.55
N ILE A 10 21.15 38.15 1.49
CA ILE A 10 20.98 37.40 0.24
C ILE A 10 20.26 38.24 -0.81
N TYR A 11 19.12 38.84 -0.44
CA TYR A 11 18.34 39.69 -1.34
C TYR A 11 19.19 40.82 -1.92
N HIS A 12 19.94 41.55 -1.09
CA HIS A 12 20.79 42.64 -1.58
C HIS A 12 21.90 42.16 -2.53
N ALA A 13 22.42 40.95 -2.34
CA ALA A 13 23.42 40.36 -3.24
C ALA A 13 22.82 39.95 -4.61
N ILE A 14 21.54 39.54 -4.65
CA ILE A 14 20.90 39.00 -5.85
C ILE A 14 19.90 39.96 -6.52
N LYS A 15 19.53 41.07 -5.88
CA LYS A 15 18.46 42.00 -6.33
C LYS A 15 18.64 42.44 -7.79
N GLY A 16 19.89 42.68 -8.22
CA GLY A 16 20.19 43.09 -9.60
C GLY A 16 19.96 42.00 -10.65
N GLN A 17 19.77 40.75 -10.24
CA GLN A 17 19.48 39.61 -11.12
C GLN A 17 17.97 39.29 -11.20
N LEU A 18 17.14 39.94 -10.38
CA LEU A 18 15.69 39.73 -10.37
C LEU A 18 15.02 40.61 -11.44
N GLU A 19 14.01 40.08 -12.11
CA GLU A 19 13.19 40.85 -13.05
C GLU A 19 12.25 41.81 -12.31
N GLU A 20 11.91 42.94 -12.95
CA GLU A 20 10.92 43.89 -12.41
C GLU A 20 9.51 43.33 -12.54
N ASN A 21 8.69 43.54 -11.51
CA ASN A 21 7.30 43.09 -11.42
C ASN A 21 7.14 41.56 -11.52
N VAL A 22 8.18 40.79 -11.22
CA VAL A 22 8.15 39.33 -11.18
C VAL A 22 8.27 38.85 -9.74
N THR A 23 7.36 37.94 -9.37
CA THR A 23 7.44 37.22 -8.08
C THR A 23 7.90 35.79 -8.32
N TYR A 24 8.96 35.40 -7.63
CA TYR A 24 9.46 34.03 -7.57
C TYR A 24 8.93 33.38 -6.30
N VAL A 25 8.37 32.18 -6.43
CA VAL A 25 7.75 31.46 -5.31
C VAL A 25 8.44 30.12 -5.10
N ARG A 26 8.66 29.76 -3.84
CA ARG A 26 9.12 28.46 -3.39
C ARG A 26 8.23 27.97 -2.26
N THR A 27 7.82 26.72 -2.33
CA THR A 27 7.07 26.06 -1.26
C THR A 27 7.94 25.06 -0.51
N GLU A 28 7.76 24.97 0.80
CA GLU A 28 8.50 24.06 1.68
C GLU A 28 7.55 23.42 2.68
N SER A 29 7.59 22.09 2.80
CA SER A 29 6.84 21.35 3.82
C SER A 29 7.72 20.26 4.41
N ASN A 30 7.28 19.57 5.47
CA ASN A 30 8.02 18.40 5.97
C ASN A 30 8.15 17.28 4.93
N TYR A 31 7.16 17.19 4.05
CA TYR A 31 7.05 16.17 3.00
C TYR A 31 7.83 16.53 1.72
N HIS A 32 8.12 17.81 1.46
CA HIS A 32 8.71 18.25 0.20
C HIS A 32 9.67 19.44 0.35
N ARG A 33 10.72 19.46 -0.46
CA ARG A 33 11.66 20.60 -0.59
C ARG A 33 11.55 21.19 -1.98
N GLY A 34 10.80 22.28 -2.10
CA GLY A 34 10.55 22.94 -3.38
C GLY A 34 11.77 23.65 -3.96
N SER A 35 11.65 24.05 -5.22
CA SER A 35 12.55 25.00 -5.89
C SER A 35 11.85 26.36 -6.01
N PHE A 36 12.61 27.41 -6.29
CA PHE A 36 12.00 28.65 -6.74
C PHE A 36 11.50 28.48 -8.17
N HIS A 37 10.29 28.97 -8.42
CA HIS A 37 9.69 29.05 -9.74
C HIS A 37 9.21 30.47 -10.00
N LYS A 38 9.25 30.90 -11.26
CA LYS A 38 8.62 32.14 -11.70
C LYS A 38 7.13 31.88 -11.93
N ILE A 39 6.27 32.72 -11.38
CA ILE A 39 4.84 32.70 -11.73
C ILE A 39 4.64 33.55 -12.99
N SER A 40 4.23 32.92 -14.10
CA SER A 40 3.90 33.61 -15.36
C SER A 40 2.65 32.99 -15.96
N ASP A 41 1.66 33.82 -16.34
CA ASP A 41 0.38 33.39 -16.92
C ASP A 41 -0.32 32.27 -16.14
N GLY A 42 -0.23 32.30 -14.80
CA GLY A 42 -0.83 31.29 -13.93
C GLY A 42 -0.18 29.91 -14.03
N LYS A 43 1.10 29.85 -14.41
CA LYS A 43 1.92 28.63 -14.44
C LYS A 43 3.24 28.84 -13.72
N ASN A 44 3.76 27.78 -13.11
CA ASN A 44 5.14 27.75 -12.63
C ASN A 44 6.07 27.56 -13.83
N VAL A 45 7.05 28.46 -13.98
CA VAL A 45 8.07 28.38 -15.03
C VAL A 45 9.42 28.22 -14.35
N ASP A 46 10.19 27.21 -14.77
CA ASP A 46 11.58 26.98 -14.31
C ASP A 46 12.57 27.97 -14.96
N ALA A 47 12.16 29.23 -15.07
CA ALA A 47 12.94 30.34 -15.59
C ALA A 47 13.25 31.28 -14.41
N VAL A 48 14.18 30.84 -13.56
CA VAL A 48 14.63 31.60 -12.39
C VAL A 48 16.10 32.01 -12.50
N PRO A 49 16.49 33.16 -11.92
CA PRO A 49 17.89 33.59 -11.90
C PRO A 49 18.82 32.52 -11.32
N ALA A 50 20.02 32.43 -11.88
CA ALA A 50 21.02 31.43 -11.49
C ALA A 50 21.26 31.40 -9.96
N ALA A 51 21.25 32.56 -9.30
CA ALA A 51 21.48 32.66 -7.86
C ALA A 51 20.41 31.99 -6.97
N ILE A 52 19.22 31.71 -7.49
CA ILE A 52 18.12 31.03 -6.77
C ILE A 52 17.67 29.72 -7.44
N HIS A 53 18.33 29.35 -8.55
CA HIS A 53 18.06 28.13 -9.28
C HIS A 53 18.55 26.91 -8.51
N TRP A 54 17.78 25.81 -8.55
CA TRP A 54 18.06 24.63 -7.72
C TRP A 54 19.41 23.96 -8.01
N LYS A 55 19.87 24.00 -9.27
CA LYS A 55 21.18 23.46 -9.68
C LYS A 55 22.37 24.20 -9.05
N ASN A 56 22.18 25.43 -8.59
CA ASN A 56 23.25 26.25 -8.00
C ASN A 56 23.17 26.30 -6.46
N ARG A 57 22.35 25.43 -5.84
CA ARG A 57 22.17 25.35 -4.36
C ARG A 57 23.46 25.10 -3.57
N GLN A 58 24.52 24.57 -4.22
CA GLN A 58 25.79 24.28 -3.55
C GLN A 58 26.77 25.45 -3.53
N ASP A 59 26.59 26.44 -4.41
CA ASP A 59 27.49 27.58 -4.50
C ASP A 59 27.05 28.63 -3.49
N ASN A 60 28.01 29.10 -2.69
CA ASN A 60 27.77 30.28 -1.86
C ASN A 60 27.49 31.44 -2.81
N ILE A 61 26.42 32.21 -2.53
CA ILE A 61 26.31 33.55 -3.10
C ILE A 61 27.57 34.29 -2.63
N GLU A 62 28.40 34.69 -3.60
CA GLU A 62 29.78 35.13 -3.37
C GLU A 62 29.85 36.09 -2.17
N ASN A 63 30.80 35.83 -1.26
CA ASN A 63 31.13 36.67 -0.11
C ASN A 63 30.11 36.76 1.05
N LEU A 64 29.04 35.94 1.08
CA LEU A 64 28.09 35.95 2.22
C LEU A 64 28.44 34.98 3.35
N GLY A 65 29.13 33.87 3.07
CA GLY A 65 29.54 32.89 4.10
C GLY A 65 28.43 31.98 4.63
N PHE A 66 27.23 32.01 4.04
CA PHE A 66 26.10 31.12 4.34
C PHE A 66 25.21 30.92 3.11
N ARG A 67 24.43 29.83 3.05
CA ARG A 67 23.56 29.47 1.92
C ARG A 67 22.10 29.89 2.13
N LEU A 68 21.37 30.15 1.05
CA LEU A 68 19.93 30.41 1.08
C LEU A 68 19.15 29.24 1.71
N ASP A 69 19.53 28.00 1.39
CA ASP A 69 18.90 26.80 1.97
C ASP A 69 19.10 26.69 3.49
N ASP A 70 20.16 27.28 4.06
CA ASP A 70 20.34 27.29 5.52
C ASP A 70 19.38 28.26 6.20
N ALA A 71 19.15 29.43 5.59
CA ALA A 71 18.15 30.39 6.07
C ALA A 71 16.73 29.80 5.95
N ILE A 72 16.42 29.13 4.85
CA ILE A 72 15.13 28.46 4.65
C ILE A 72 14.96 27.29 5.62
N ARG A 73 16.01 26.50 5.89
CA ARG A 73 15.96 25.43 6.89
C ARG A 73 15.69 25.97 8.30
N GLU A 74 16.23 27.13 8.63
CA GLU A 74 15.92 27.81 9.90
C GLU A 74 14.45 28.26 9.97
N LEU A 75 13.90 28.83 8.89
CA LEU A 75 12.45 29.10 8.81
C LEU A 75 11.64 27.81 8.92
N LYS A 76 12.07 26.73 8.28
CA LYS A 76 11.36 25.45 8.33
C LYS A 76 11.29 24.89 9.76
N LYS A 77 12.30 25.11 10.59
CA LYS A 77 12.29 24.67 12.00
C LYS A 77 11.20 25.37 12.83
N THR A 78 10.63 26.47 12.36
CA THR A 78 9.51 27.13 13.04
C THR A 78 8.14 26.59 12.59
N LEU A 79 8.09 25.76 11.55
CA LEU A 79 6.89 25.00 11.22
C LEU A 79 6.61 24.01 12.35
N SER A 80 5.40 24.04 12.89
CA SER A 80 4.84 22.83 13.50
C SER A 80 4.82 21.74 12.43
N ASN A 81 4.73 20.46 12.80
CA ASN A 81 4.82 19.34 11.85
C ASN A 81 3.76 19.31 10.72
N ARG A 82 2.94 20.35 10.57
CA ARG A 82 1.60 20.38 9.99
C ARG A 82 1.39 21.46 8.91
N GLY A 83 2.45 22.11 8.41
CA GLY A 83 2.32 23.32 7.59
C GLY A 83 3.08 23.32 6.27
N LEU A 84 2.60 24.16 5.34
CA LEU A 84 3.31 24.56 4.13
C LEU A 84 3.82 26.00 4.31
N LEU A 85 5.13 26.21 4.15
CA LEU A 85 5.75 27.53 4.10
C LEU A 85 5.81 27.99 2.65
N VAL A 86 5.25 29.16 2.36
CA VAL A 86 5.35 29.82 1.06
C VAL A 86 6.34 30.95 1.18
N LEU A 87 7.44 30.86 0.45
CA LEU A 87 8.43 31.93 0.33
C LEU A 87 8.25 32.62 -1.01
N SER A 88 8.15 33.95 -0.96
CA SER A 88 8.07 34.81 -2.12
C SER A 88 9.28 35.72 -2.18
N LEU A 89 9.78 35.97 -3.39
CA LEU A 89 10.90 36.86 -3.65
C LEU A 89 10.56 37.76 -4.83
N SER A 90 10.67 39.08 -4.65
CA SER A 90 10.56 40.05 -5.76
C SER A 90 11.65 41.11 -5.68
N ARG A 91 11.92 41.77 -6.81
CA ARG A 91 12.90 42.86 -6.86
C ARG A 91 12.48 44.05 -6.01
N GLU A 92 11.19 44.31 -5.93
CA GLU A 92 10.57 45.45 -5.24
C GLU A 92 10.51 45.23 -3.73
N ASN A 93 10.12 44.01 -3.31
CA ASN A 93 9.74 43.72 -1.93
C ASN A 93 10.74 42.83 -1.18
N GLY A 94 11.70 42.22 -1.87
CA GLY A 94 12.63 41.27 -1.25
C GLY A 94 11.98 39.95 -0.90
N PHE A 95 12.51 39.28 0.14
CA PHE A 95 11.91 38.04 0.63
C PHE A 95 10.72 38.36 1.53
N SER A 96 9.60 37.69 1.27
CA SER A 96 8.50 37.54 2.22
C SER A 96 8.20 36.05 2.40
N TYR A 97 7.60 35.71 3.53
CA TYR A 97 7.16 34.34 3.78
C TYR A 97 5.87 34.34 4.59
N GLU A 98 5.05 33.34 4.34
CA GLU A 98 3.82 33.09 5.09
C GLU A 98 3.58 31.60 5.26
N PHE A 99 2.81 31.26 6.29
CA PHE A 99 2.27 29.92 6.43
C PHE A 99 1.00 29.83 5.59
N ALA A 100 0.97 28.84 4.69
CA ALA A 100 -0.11 28.69 3.74
C ALA A 100 -1.43 28.42 4.46
N THR A 101 -2.49 29.10 4.02
CA THR A 101 -3.87 28.74 4.37
C THR A 101 -4.32 27.57 3.49
N ALA A 102 -5.48 26.99 3.80
CA ALA A 102 -6.10 25.98 2.93
C ALA A 102 -6.30 26.51 1.49
N GLU A 103 -6.67 27.79 1.34
CA GLU A 103 -6.79 28.45 0.04
C GLU A 103 -5.45 28.47 -0.70
N THR A 104 -4.37 28.91 -0.04
CA THR A 104 -3.03 28.95 -0.63
C THR A 104 -2.54 27.57 -1.05
N ILE A 105 -2.83 26.53 -0.26
CA ILE A 105 -2.46 25.14 -0.59
C ILE A 105 -3.24 24.65 -1.82
N VAL A 106 -4.55 24.87 -1.88
CA VAL A 106 -5.38 24.49 -3.04
C VAL A 106 -4.91 25.22 -4.30
N GLN A 107 -4.61 26.51 -4.22
CA GLN A 107 -4.09 27.26 -5.38
C GLN A 107 -2.72 26.74 -5.81
N THR A 108 -1.84 26.38 -4.87
CA THR A 108 -0.54 25.77 -5.19
C THR A 108 -0.72 24.43 -5.89
N LEU A 109 -1.65 23.59 -5.41
CA LEU A 109 -1.96 22.30 -6.02
C LEU A 109 -2.51 22.47 -7.44
N ILE A 110 -3.41 23.43 -7.66
CA ILE A 110 -3.91 23.80 -8.99
C ILE A 110 -2.75 24.21 -9.92
N LEU A 111 -1.80 25.01 -9.43
CA LEU A 111 -0.66 25.47 -10.22
C LEU A 111 0.27 24.31 -10.62
N GLU A 112 0.55 23.38 -9.71
CA GLU A 112 1.38 22.19 -9.96
C GLU A 112 0.71 21.29 -11.00
N LEU A 113 -0.57 20.98 -10.81
CA LEU A 113 -1.33 20.11 -11.71
C LEU A 113 -1.55 20.72 -13.11
N LYS A 114 -1.73 22.05 -13.20
CA LYS A 114 -1.84 22.75 -14.50
C LYS A 114 -0.60 22.58 -15.39
N GLN A 115 0.56 22.24 -14.82
CA GLN A 115 1.76 21.95 -15.62
C GLN A 115 1.64 20.61 -16.35
N GLU A 116 0.85 19.68 -15.83
CA GLU A 116 0.69 18.32 -16.36
C GLU A 116 -0.41 18.27 -17.43
N TYR A 117 -1.46 19.09 -17.29
CA TYR A 117 -2.59 19.15 -18.22
C TYR A 117 -2.29 19.96 -19.48
N SER A 118 -1.59 19.32 -20.42
CA SER A 118 -1.43 19.79 -21.81
C SER A 118 -2.67 19.51 -22.67
N SER A 119 -2.74 20.12 -23.86
CA SER A 119 -3.89 19.95 -24.76
C SER A 119 -4.08 18.50 -25.18
N GLY A 120 -5.30 17.99 -25.07
CA GLY A 120 -5.65 16.60 -25.37
C GLY A 120 -5.31 15.59 -24.26
N PHE A 121 -4.82 16.04 -23.10
CA PHE A 121 -4.72 15.20 -21.91
C PHE A 121 -5.84 15.59 -20.92
N SER A 122 -6.59 14.60 -20.44
CA SER A 122 -7.57 14.76 -19.38
C SER A 122 -7.37 13.73 -18.29
N GLU A 123 -7.58 14.10 -17.04
CA GLU A 123 -7.45 13.19 -15.91
C GLU A 123 -8.51 13.50 -14.85
N GLU A 124 -9.03 12.46 -14.24
CA GLU A 124 -9.80 12.54 -13.02
C GLU A 124 -9.05 11.80 -11.92
N ILE A 125 -8.77 12.47 -10.81
CA ILE A 125 -8.09 11.91 -9.64
C ILE A 125 -9.06 11.92 -8.47
N VAL A 126 -9.21 10.77 -7.81
CA VAL A 126 -9.86 10.64 -6.50
C VAL A 126 -8.78 10.32 -5.50
N VAL A 127 -8.71 11.11 -4.43
CA VAL A 127 -7.81 10.92 -3.31
C VAL A 127 -8.64 10.64 -2.08
N THR A 128 -8.44 9.47 -1.47
CA THR A 128 -9.03 9.10 -0.18
C THR A 128 -7.97 9.27 0.89
N ILE A 129 -8.35 9.89 2.01
CA ILE A 129 -7.43 10.23 3.10
C ILE A 129 -7.99 9.63 4.39
N ALA A 130 -7.19 8.78 5.02
CA ALA A 130 -7.50 8.20 6.32
C ALA A 130 -6.45 8.61 7.36
N PRO A 131 -6.84 8.82 8.63
CA PRO A 131 -5.87 8.94 9.71
C PRO A 131 -5.11 7.62 9.85
N ASP A 132 -3.78 7.67 9.78
CA ASP A 132 -2.96 6.51 10.13
C ASP A 132 -3.05 6.26 11.64
N GLN A 133 -3.25 4.99 12.03
CA GLN A 133 -3.35 4.59 13.43
C GLN A 133 -1.99 4.42 14.10
N THR A 134 -0.91 4.37 13.31
CA THR A 134 0.45 4.01 13.73
C THR A 134 1.49 5.10 13.44
N GLN A 135 1.25 5.97 12.44
CA GLN A 135 2.13 7.08 12.08
C GLN A 135 1.50 8.46 12.31
N ASP A 136 2.35 9.48 12.39
CA ASP A 136 1.94 10.89 12.49
C ASP A 136 1.44 11.48 11.15
N GLU A 137 1.59 10.74 10.04
CA GLU A 137 1.17 11.10 8.67
C GLU A 137 -0.16 10.44 8.29
N PRO A 138 -0.99 11.04 7.41
CA PRO A 138 -2.19 10.35 6.92
C PRO A 138 -1.84 9.25 5.90
N GLU A 139 -2.64 8.19 5.89
CA GLU A 139 -2.69 7.23 4.78
C GLU A 139 -3.42 7.89 3.60
N ILE A 140 -2.76 7.96 2.45
CA ILE A 140 -3.30 8.54 1.23
C ILE A 140 -3.42 7.45 0.17
N GLU A 141 -4.64 7.24 -0.31
CA GLU A 141 -4.94 6.37 -1.44
C GLU A 141 -5.31 7.23 -2.64
N VAL A 142 -4.54 7.11 -3.72
CA VAL A 142 -4.75 7.85 -4.96
C VAL A 142 -5.28 6.90 -6.01
N PHE A 143 -6.29 7.37 -6.74
CA PHE A 143 -6.74 6.73 -7.96
C PHE A 143 -6.94 7.77 -9.04
N SER A 144 -6.26 7.63 -10.18
CA SER A 144 -6.50 8.45 -11.35
C SER A 144 -6.91 7.64 -12.56
N LYS A 145 -7.81 8.21 -13.36
CA LYS A 145 -8.13 7.80 -14.72
C LYS A 145 -7.73 8.92 -15.66
N PHE A 146 -6.92 8.59 -16.66
CA PHE A 146 -6.50 9.58 -17.64
C PHE A 146 -6.81 9.13 -19.06
N THR A 147 -7.01 10.11 -19.93
CA THR A 147 -7.15 9.95 -21.38
C THR A 147 -6.12 10.85 -22.06
N ARG A 148 -5.41 10.30 -23.05
CA ARG A 148 -4.39 10.99 -23.84
C ARG A 148 -4.96 11.47 -25.18
N ALA A 149 -4.18 12.30 -25.86
CA ALA A 149 -4.60 12.92 -27.12
C ALA A 149 -4.87 11.91 -28.25
N ASP A 150 -4.31 10.70 -28.15
CA ASP A 150 -4.55 9.57 -29.05
C ASP A 150 -5.79 8.74 -28.67
N ALA A 151 -6.61 9.23 -27.73
CA ALA A 151 -7.75 8.55 -27.12
C ALA A 151 -7.42 7.27 -26.36
N SER A 152 -6.13 6.99 -26.08
CA SER A 152 -5.75 5.94 -25.15
C SER A 152 -6.12 6.36 -23.73
N SER A 153 -6.63 5.40 -22.96
CA SER A 153 -6.93 5.59 -21.54
C SER A 153 -6.06 4.70 -20.66
N GLY A 154 -5.85 5.14 -19.44
CA GLY A 154 -5.10 4.40 -18.43
C GLY A 154 -5.54 4.74 -17.02
N GLU A 155 -5.03 3.97 -16.07
CA GLU A 155 -5.21 4.18 -14.65
C GLU A 155 -3.84 4.36 -13.97
N SER A 156 -3.78 5.12 -12.89
CA SER A 156 -2.58 5.36 -12.09
C SER A 156 -2.95 5.52 -10.62
N ASP A 157 -2.04 5.12 -9.74
CA ASP A 157 -2.19 5.25 -8.29
C ASP A 157 -1.21 6.27 -7.70
N VAL A 158 -0.71 7.18 -8.55
CA VAL A 158 0.20 8.27 -8.19
C VAL A 158 -0.37 9.60 -8.66
N MET A 159 -0.17 10.64 -7.85
CA MET A 159 -0.49 12.02 -8.21
C MET A 159 0.69 12.96 -7.94
N SER A 160 0.83 13.96 -8.81
CA SER A 160 1.60 15.15 -8.51
C SER A 160 0.96 15.92 -7.35
N GLY A 161 1.76 16.57 -6.51
CA GLY A 161 1.24 17.34 -5.39
C GLY A 161 0.66 16.54 -4.21
N GLU A 162 0.92 15.22 -4.08
CA GLU A 162 0.47 14.42 -2.90
C GLU A 162 0.92 15.06 -1.57
N HIS A 163 2.12 15.64 -1.55
CA HIS A 163 2.65 16.39 -0.41
C HIS A 163 1.78 17.60 -0.02
N LEU A 164 1.10 18.23 -0.97
CA LEU A 164 0.15 19.33 -0.73
C LEU A 164 -1.15 18.81 -0.16
N VAL A 165 -1.59 17.59 -0.54
CA VAL A 165 -2.74 16.92 0.08
C VAL A 165 -2.47 16.68 1.56
N LYS A 166 -1.27 16.17 1.92
CA LYS A 166 -0.86 16.01 3.32
C LYS A 166 -0.89 17.34 4.08
N CYS A 167 -0.37 18.42 3.49
CA CYS A 167 -0.42 19.75 4.10
C CYS A 167 -1.86 20.26 4.27
N LEU A 168 -2.73 20.01 3.28
CA LEU A 168 -4.13 20.43 3.32
C LEU A 168 -4.90 19.69 4.41
N TYR A 169 -4.67 18.38 4.55
CA TYR A 169 -5.20 17.56 5.64
C TYR A 169 -4.83 18.13 7.00
N ASP A 170 -3.55 18.47 7.20
CA ASP A 170 -3.05 19.01 8.46
C ASP A 170 -3.62 20.40 8.79
N VAL A 171 -3.70 21.31 7.80
CA VAL A 171 -4.27 22.67 7.97
C VAL A 171 -5.77 22.65 8.24
N LEU A 172 -6.48 21.60 7.80
CA LEU A 172 -7.91 21.39 8.06
C LEU A 172 -8.18 20.58 9.32
N ASP A 173 -7.27 20.62 10.30
CA ASP A 173 -7.35 19.86 11.55
C ASP A 173 -7.60 18.37 11.35
N ARG A 174 -7.02 17.77 10.30
CA ARG A 174 -7.14 16.34 9.99
C ARG A 174 -8.57 15.87 9.67
N LYS A 175 -9.44 16.80 9.22
CA LYS A 175 -10.85 16.51 8.88
C LYS A 175 -11.07 16.20 7.40
N LEU A 176 -10.07 16.42 6.55
CA LEU A 176 -10.16 16.14 5.12
C LEU A 176 -10.16 14.63 4.88
N THR A 177 -11.17 14.11 4.19
CA THR A 177 -11.32 12.67 3.93
C THR A 177 -11.29 12.34 2.45
N LYS A 178 -11.70 13.27 1.57
CA LYS A 178 -11.63 13.07 0.12
C LYS A 178 -11.27 14.34 -0.63
N ILE A 179 -10.54 14.17 -1.74
CA ILE A 179 -10.33 15.18 -2.76
C ILE A 179 -10.68 14.54 -4.11
N TRP A 180 -11.45 15.26 -4.93
CA TRP A 180 -11.62 14.94 -6.34
C TRP A 180 -11.03 16.07 -7.17
N ILE A 181 -10.28 15.69 -8.21
CA ILE A 181 -9.59 16.60 -9.09
C ILE A 181 -9.99 16.23 -10.51
N SER A 182 -10.42 17.20 -11.30
CA SER A 182 -10.59 17.03 -12.75
C SER A 182 -9.72 18.03 -13.49
N GLY A 183 -8.86 17.49 -14.35
CA GLY A 183 -7.92 18.24 -15.17
C GLY A 183 -8.19 18.03 -16.65
N ALA A 184 -8.34 19.11 -17.42
CA ALA A 184 -8.37 19.07 -18.88
C ALA A 184 -8.02 20.45 -19.48
N ASP A 185 -7.23 20.48 -20.55
CA ASP A 185 -6.89 21.70 -21.30
C ASP A 185 -6.45 22.88 -20.41
N ALA A 186 -5.51 22.62 -19.48
CA ALA A 186 -4.99 23.55 -18.48
C ALA A 186 -6.05 24.14 -17.50
N LYS A 187 -7.23 23.53 -17.42
CA LYS A 187 -8.22 23.77 -16.36
C LYS A 187 -8.12 22.66 -15.33
N VAL A 188 -8.22 23.05 -14.06
CA VAL A 188 -8.24 22.14 -12.92
C VAL A 188 -9.40 22.55 -12.03
N GLU A 189 -10.26 21.59 -11.73
CA GLU A 189 -11.31 21.70 -10.72
C GLU A 189 -10.94 20.81 -9.53
N ILE A 190 -11.15 21.32 -8.31
CA ILE A 190 -10.91 20.58 -7.07
C ILE A 190 -12.17 20.64 -6.21
N LEU A 191 -12.68 19.48 -5.84
CA LEU A 191 -13.79 19.28 -4.91
C LEU A 191 -13.29 18.50 -3.69
N THR A 192 -13.83 18.75 -2.50
CA THR A 192 -13.34 18.11 -1.26
C THR A 192 -14.47 17.65 -0.34
N ILE A 193 -14.13 16.74 0.58
CA ILE A 193 -14.96 16.39 1.74
C ILE A 193 -14.14 16.61 3.03
N PRO A 194 -14.57 17.53 3.92
CA PRO A 194 -15.63 18.51 3.72
C PRO A 194 -15.25 19.54 2.64
N ALA A 195 -16.24 20.26 2.10
CA ALA A 195 -15.99 21.44 1.28
C ALA A 195 -15.22 22.50 2.09
N ILE A 196 -14.26 23.18 1.46
CA ILE A 196 -13.52 24.28 2.08
C ILE A 196 -14.25 25.58 1.75
N PRO A 197 -14.81 26.30 2.75
CA PRO A 197 -15.64 27.47 2.50
C PRO A 197 -14.94 28.52 1.63
N GLY A 198 -15.54 28.86 0.48
CA GLY A 198 -15.01 29.85 -0.46
C GLY A 198 -13.85 29.38 -1.33
N VAL A 199 -13.38 28.14 -1.17
CA VAL A 199 -12.21 27.61 -1.90
C VAL A 199 -12.57 26.42 -2.79
N THR A 200 -13.29 25.43 -2.27
CA THR A 200 -13.67 24.22 -3.01
C THR A 200 -15.17 23.93 -2.88
N GLY A 201 -15.72 23.27 -3.90
CA GLY A 201 -17.06 22.68 -3.81
C GLY A 201 -17.06 21.39 -2.99
N LEU A 202 -18.26 20.95 -2.59
CA LEU A 202 -18.44 19.63 -1.98
C LEU A 202 -18.29 18.56 -3.07
N PHE A 203 -17.45 17.57 -2.83
CA PHE A 203 -17.41 16.39 -3.69
C PHE A 203 -18.63 15.50 -3.39
N GLU A 204 -19.55 15.41 -4.35
CA GLU A 204 -20.67 14.47 -4.33
C GLU A 204 -20.47 13.46 -5.47
N PRO A 205 -19.97 12.24 -5.20
CA PRO A 205 -19.75 11.26 -6.25
C PRO A 205 -21.07 10.89 -6.93
N GLN A 206 -21.22 11.25 -8.21
CA GLN A 206 -22.29 10.74 -9.06
C GLN A 206 -21.88 9.40 -9.63
N GLU A 207 -22.10 8.34 -8.86
CA GLU A 207 -21.83 6.98 -9.32
C GLU A 207 -23.06 6.36 -9.98
N ASP A 208 -22.84 5.64 -11.08
CA ASP A 208 -23.86 4.77 -11.64
C ASP A 208 -24.08 3.56 -10.71
N LEU A 209 -25.23 3.54 -10.05
CA LEU A 209 -25.69 2.46 -9.17
C LEU A 209 -26.70 1.53 -9.86
N THR A 210 -26.82 1.63 -11.19
CA THR A 210 -27.65 0.73 -11.99
C THR A 210 -27.01 -0.66 -11.99
N LEU A 211 -27.73 -1.63 -11.42
CA LEU A 211 -27.29 -3.02 -11.33
C LEU A 211 -28.51 -3.94 -11.53
N ASP A 212 -28.42 -4.83 -12.51
CA ASP A 212 -29.39 -5.90 -12.71
C ASP A 212 -29.28 -6.92 -11.57
N ALA A 213 -30.35 -7.09 -10.80
CA ALA A 213 -30.40 -8.00 -9.66
C ALA A 213 -30.28 -9.49 -10.04
N SER A 214 -30.40 -9.81 -11.34
CA SER A 214 -30.23 -11.15 -11.88
C SER A 214 -28.82 -11.42 -12.43
N ASP A 215 -27.96 -10.40 -12.51
CA ASP A 215 -26.59 -10.52 -13.02
C ASP A 215 -25.57 -10.68 -11.89
N LEU A 216 -25.15 -11.92 -11.63
CA LEU A 216 -24.13 -12.21 -10.62
C LEU A 216 -22.78 -11.59 -10.94
N ASN A 217 -22.41 -11.46 -12.21
CA ASN A 217 -21.12 -10.86 -12.59
C ASN A 217 -21.14 -9.36 -12.34
N GLY A 218 -22.26 -8.68 -12.65
CA GLY A 218 -22.48 -7.30 -12.27
C GLY A 218 -22.41 -7.08 -10.76
N ILE A 219 -22.98 -7.99 -9.97
CA ILE A 219 -22.90 -7.95 -8.50
C ILE A 219 -21.44 -8.08 -8.03
N TYR A 220 -20.67 -9.02 -8.57
CA TYR A 220 -19.26 -9.14 -8.24
C TYR A 220 -18.45 -7.90 -8.67
N ALA A 221 -18.73 -7.33 -9.83
CA ALA A 221 -18.12 -6.07 -10.25
C ALA A 221 -18.40 -4.93 -9.25
N PHE A 222 -19.61 -4.88 -8.68
CA PHE A 222 -19.97 -3.89 -7.66
C PHE A 222 -19.23 -4.12 -6.33
N LEU A 223 -19.17 -5.37 -5.86
CA LEU A 223 -18.41 -5.74 -4.66
C LEU A 223 -16.91 -5.48 -4.81
N GLU A 224 -16.36 -5.67 -6.01
CA GLU A 224 -14.93 -5.55 -6.28
C GLU A 224 -14.55 -4.15 -6.86
N SER A 225 -15.41 -3.14 -6.69
CA SER A 225 -15.27 -1.81 -7.32
C SER A 225 -14.49 -0.76 -6.54
N PHE A 226 -14.12 -1.04 -5.28
CA PHE A 226 -13.58 -0.07 -4.31
C PHE A 226 -14.53 1.09 -3.95
N SER A 227 -15.75 1.13 -4.49
CA SER A 227 -16.77 2.12 -4.11
C SER A 227 -17.65 1.58 -2.99
N GLU A 228 -17.72 2.31 -1.87
CA GLU A 228 -18.63 2.00 -0.76
C GLU A 228 -20.10 1.91 -1.22
N ALA A 229 -20.54 2.83 -2.08
CA ALA A 229 -21.92 2.87 -2.56
C ALA A 229 -22.26 1.67 -3.45
N LYS A 230 -21.34 1.29 -4.35
CA LYS A 230 -21.50 0.11 -5.20
C LYS A 230 -21.42 -1.18 -4.39
N ILE A 231 -20.47 -1.28 -3.47
CA ILE A 231 -20.34 -2.44 -2.58
C ILE A 231 -21.65 -2.63 -1.80
N GLN A 232 -22.16 -1.57 -1.16
CA GLN A 232 -23.41 -1.65 -0.40
C GLN A 232 -24.60 -2.06 -1.28
N LYS A 233 -24.70 -1.49 -2.48
CA LYS A 233 -25.75 -1.86 -3.45
C LYS A 233 -25.67 -3.34 -3.84
N GLY A 234 -24.46 -3.87 -4.05
CA GLY A 234 -24.24 -5.29 -4.33
C GLY A 234 -24.70 -6.19 -3.18
N ILE A 235 -24.36 -5.82 -1.93
CA ILE A 235 -24.80 -6.53 -0.73
C ILE A 235 -26.33 -6.52 -0.59
N ASP A 236 -26.98 -5.37 -0.78
CA ASP A 236 -28.43 -5.25 -0.68
C ASP A 236 -29.18 -6.17 -1.67
N ILE A 237 -28.60 -6.39 -2.85
CA ILE A 237 -29.14 -7.31 -3.85
C ILE A 237 -28.88 -8.76 -3.44
N LEU A 238 -27.68 -9.08 -2.97
CA LEU A 238 -27.33 -10.43 -2.52
C LEU A 238 -28.27 -10.90 -1.41
N LEU A 239 -28.50 -10.08 -0.39
CA LEU A 239 -29.36 -10.43 0.75
C LEU A 239 -30.82 -10.73 0.37
N LYS A 240 -31.27 -10.31 -0.82
CA LYS A 240 -32.60 -10.60 -1.36
C LYS A 240 -32.63 -11.83 -2.28
N ASN A 241 -31.47 -12.38 -2.62
CA ASN A 241 -31.31 -13.52 -3.52
C ASN A 241 -30.47 -14.62 -2.84
N PRO A 242 -31.12 -15.62 -2.20
CA PRO A 242 -30.42 -16.67 -1.46
C PRO A 242 -29.43 -17.50 -2.28
N ASP A 243 -29.71 -17.72 -3.56
CA ASP A 243 -28.83 -18.50 -4.43
C ASP A 243 -27.55 -17.73 -4.75
N PHE A 244 -27.65 -16.42 -4.97
CA PHE A 244 -26.47 -15.58 -5.18
C PHE A 244 -25.72 -15.32 -3.87
N THR A 245 -26.43 -15.20 -2.74
CA THR A 245 -25.81 -15.13 -1.41
C THR A 245 -24.88 -16.31 -1.18
N LYS A 246 -25.34 -17.55 -1.41
CA LYS A 246 -24.50 -18.75 -1.22
C LYS A 246 -23.23 -18.74 -2.09
N LYS A 247 -23.35 -18.24 -3.33
CA LYS A 247 -22.20 -18.13 -4.25
C LYS A 247 -21.20 -17.06 -3.77
N ALA A 248 -21.71 -15.90 -3.34
CA ALA A 248 -20.88 -14.84 -2.78
C ALA A 248 -20.22 -15.26 -1.45
N GLU A 249 -20.94 -15.99 -0.59
CA GLU A 249 -20.38 -16.53 0.66
C GLU A 249 -19.24 -17.51 0.39
N LYS A 250 -19.41 -18.41 -0.58
CA LYS A 250 -18.34 -19.34 -1.00
C LYS A 250 -17.08 -18.62 -1.44
N ARG A 251 -17.22 -17.43 -2.05
CA ARG A 251 -16.11 -16.61 -2.53
C ARG A 251 -15.48 -15.78 -1.42
N TYR A 252 -16.27 -15.03 -0.65
CA TYR A 252 -15.78 -13.96 0.21
C TYR A 252 -15.87 -14.23 1.72
N LEU A 253 -16.70 -15.18 2.19
CA LEU A 253 -17.01 -15.28 3.61
C LEU A 253 -15.77 -15.56 4.47
N GLN A 254 -14.84 -16.40 4.00
CA GLN A 254 -13.61 -16.65 4.76
C GLN A 254 -12.68 -15.44 4.79
N LEU A 255 -12.64 -14.61 3.74
CA LEU A 255 -11.89 -13.36 3.77
C LEU A 255 -12.49 -12.41 4.81
N ILE A 256 -13.83 -12.30 4.84
CA ILE A 256 -14.54 -11.48 5.81
C ILE A 256 -14.23 -11.95 7.24
N LYS A 257 -14.30 -13.27 7.49
CA LYS A 257 -14.04 -13.85 8.81
C LYS A 257 -12.59 -13.73 9.26
N ASN A 258 -11.63 -13.90 8.35
CA ASN A 258 -10.21 -13.75 8.68
C ASN A 258 -9.88 -12.32 9.14
N ARG A 259 -10.55 -11.32 8.54
CA ARG A 259 -10.33 -9.89 8.83
C ARG A 259 -11.13 -9.37 10.02
N LEU A 260 -12.36 -9.86 10.21
CA LEU A 260 -13.30 -9.30 11.20
C LEU A 260 -13.69 -10.27 12.33
N GLY A 261 -13.28 -11.54 12.24
CA GLY A 261 -13.58 -12.61 13.19
C GLY A 261 -14.69 -13.58 12.74
N ASP A 262 -14.77 -14.74 13.40
CA ASP A 262 -15.61 -15.88 13.00
C ASP A 262 -17.12 -15.61 12.93
N GLN A 263 -17.59 -14.59 13.67
CA GLN A 263 -19.00 -14.19 13.71
C GLN A 263 -19.41 -13.30 12.54
N ALA A 264 -18.46 -12.83 11.73
CA ALA A 264 -18.72 -11.94 10.62
C ALA A 264 -19.50 -12.66 9.49
N THR A 265 -20.31 -11.87 8.78
CA THR A 265 -21.23 -12.35 7.75
C THR A 265 -21.02 -11.62 6.44
N LEU A 266 -21.70 -12.03 5.36
CA LEU A 266 -21.61 -11.34 4.08
C LEU A 266 -21.98 -9.84 4.17
N SER A 267 -22.86 -9.46 5.09
CA SER A 267 -23.20 -8.04 5.34
C SER A 267 -22.03 -7.19 5.83
N ASP A 268 -20.99 -7.81 6.38
CA ASP A 268 -19.78 -7.13 6.86
C ASP A 268 -18.73 -6.93 5.76
N PHE A 269 -19.00 -7.38 4.53
CA PHE A 269 -18.08 -7.22 3.40
C PHE A 269 -17.57 -5.79 3.20
N PRO A 270 -18.36 -4.71 3.33
CA PRO A 270 -17.83 -3.34 3.17
C PRO A 270 -16.66 -3.02 4.12
N LYS A 271 -16.63 -3.61 5.32
CA LYS A 271 -15.56 -3.42 6.30
C LYS A 271 -14.36 -4.33 6.06
N ALA A 272 -14.59 -5.50 5.46
CA ALA A 272 -13.55 -6.48 5.16
C ALA A 272 -12.94 -6.33 3.76
N ALA A 273 -13.62 -5.64 2.84
CA ALA A 273 -13.18 -5.45 1.47
C ALA A 273 -11.77 -4.85 1.44
N LEU A 274 -10.95 -5.34 0.52
CA LEU A 274 -9.61 -4.83 0.36
C LEU A 274 -9.65 -3.44 -0.27
N THR A 275 -8.82 -2.53 0.25
CA THR A 275 -8.54 -1.25 -0.41
C THR A 275 -7.73 -1.48 -1.68
N ARG A 276 -7.62 -0.48 -2.55
CA ARG A 276 -6.80 -0.57 -3.76
C ARG A 276 -5.33 -0.74 -3.41
N THR A 277 -4.84 0.00 -2.41
CA THR A 277 -3.47 -0.16 -1.88
C THR A 277 -3.19 -1.60 -1.44
N GLN A 278 -4.13 -2.22 -0.72
CA GLN A 278 -4.01 -3.61 -0.27
C GLN A 278 -4.02 -4.60 -1.45
N VAL A 279 -4.89 -4.39 -2.44
CA VAL A 279 -4.90 -5.21 -3.67
C VAL A 279 -3.57 -5.07 -4.43
N ASN A 280 -3.04 -3.85 -4.54
CA ASN A 280 -1.77 -3.57 -5.21
C ASN A 280 -0.59 -4.22 -4.47
N LEU A 281 -0.59 -4.25 -3.14
CA LEU A 281 0.43 -4.94 -2.36
C LEU A 281 0.43 -6.45 -2.66
N LEU A 282 -0.76 -7.06 -2.73
CA LEU A 282 -0.94 -8.48 -3.07
C LEU A 282 -0.63 -8.78 -4.55
N ASP A 283 -0.88 -7.82 -5.44
CA ASP A 283 -0.56 -7.93 -6.88
C ASP A 283 0.84 -7.41 -7.24
N GLY A 284 1.61 -6.93 -6.26
CA GLY A 284 2.90 -6.29 -6.49
C GLY A 284 4.05 -7.24 -6.80
N GLU A 285 5.25 -6.66 -6.82
CA GLU A 285 6.53 -7.35 -7.09
C GLU A 285 6.92 -8.34 -5.97
N HIS A 286 6.29 -8.24 -4.80
CA HIS A 286 6.45 -9.15 -3.67
C HIS A 286 6.07 -10.59 -4.03
N VAL A 287 5.17 -10.78 -5.00
CA VAL A 287 4.76 -12.09 -5.53
C VAL A 287 5.49 -12.34 -6.85
N GLY A 288 6.73 -12.78 -6.75
CA GLY A 288 7.57 -13.13 -7.89
C GLY A 288 7.16 -14.45 -8.55
N LYS A 289 7.89 -14.84 -9.60
CA LYS A 289 7.61 -16.11 -10.31
C LYS A 289 7.81 -17.34 -9.44
N ASN A 290 8.84 -17.32 -8.59
CA ASN A 290 9.25 -18.43 -7.73
C ASN A 290 9.61 -18.03 -6.30
N PHE A 291 9.28 -16.80 -5.91
CA PHE A 291 9.51 -16.32 -4.55
C PHE A 291 8.34 -15.47 -4.04
N LEU A 292 8.18 -15.46 -2.73
CA LEU A 292 7.33 -14.52 -2.00
C LEU A 292 8.22 -13.67 -1.09
N SER A 293 8.17 -12.36 -1.22
CA SER A 293 8.96 -11.43 -0.41
C SER A 293 8.09 -10.64 0.54
N LEU A 294 8.19 -10.95 1.84
CA LEU A 294 7.60 -10.18 2.94
C LEU A 294 8.64 -9.26 3.58
N SER A 295 9.76 -9.04 2.91
CA SER A 295 10.83 -8.15 3.36
C SER A 295 10.31 -6.73 3.57
N TYR A 296 10.72 -6.12 4.69
CA TYR A 296 10.34 -4.78 5.13
C TYR A 296 8.84 -4.60 5.43
N PHE A 297 8.05 -5.68 5.44
CA PHE A 297 6.65 -5.58 5.80
C PHE A 297 6.48 -5.32 7.30
N ASP A 298 5.51 -4.47 7.61
CA ASP A 298 4.99 -4.34 8.96
C ASP A 298 4.00 -5.46 9.31
N GLU A 299 3.45 -5.42 10.54
CA GLU A 299 2.52 -6.43 11.02
C GLU A 299 1.20 -6.45 10.22
N HIS A 300 0.71 -5.28 9.81
CA HIS A 300 -0.56 -5.14 9.08
C HIS A 300 -0.44 -5.66 7.65
N GLU A 301 0.68 -5.40 6.98
CA GLU A 301 1.00 -5.92 5.65
C GLU A 301 1.17 -7.44 5.66
N CYS A 302 1.86 -7.96 6.68
CA CYS A 302 1.97 -9.41 6.90
C CYS A 302 0.59 -10.05 7.14
N GLU A 303 -0.23 -9.43 7.99
CA GLU A 303 -1.57 -9.90 8.31
C GLU A 303 -2.48 -9.90 7.10
N LEU A 304 -2.44 -8.85 6.26
CA LEU A 304 -3.17 -8.80 4.99
C LEU A 304 -2.87 -10.01 4.10
N PHE A 305 -1.59 -10.35 3.93
CA PHE A 305 -1.17 -11.49 3.11
C PHE A 305 -1.71 -12.80 3.67
N VAL A 306 -1.58 -13.00 4.98
CA VAL A 306 -2.05 -14.22 5.65
C VAL A 306 -3.58 -14.31 5.62
N ASP A 307 -4.29 -13.20 5.82
CA ASP A 307 -5.75 -13.15 5.76
C ASP A 307 -6.27 -13.58 4.39
N PHE A 308 -5.72 -12.97 3.33
CA PHE A 308 -6.18 -13.22 1.97
C PHE A 308 -5.84 -14.63 1.50
N VAL A 309 -4.57 -15.03 1.62
CA VAL A 309 -4.12 -16.38 1.24
C VAL A 309 -4.79 -17.46 2.10
N GLY A 310 -4.88 -17.21 3.41
CA GLY A 310 -5.54 -18.10 4.35
C GLY A 310 -6.99 -18.34 3.97
N ALA A 311 -7.72 -17.28 3.60
CA ALA A 311 -9.11 -17.37 3.17
C ALA A 311 -9.28 -18.23 1.90
N LEU A 312 -8.39 -18.06 0.91
CA LEU A 312 -8.43 -18.85 -0.32
C LEU A 312 -8.28 -20.34 -0.05
N VAL A 313 -7.37 -20.73 0.85
CA VAL A 313 -7.20 -22.13 1.23
C VAL A 313 -8.36 -22.62 2.09
N MET A 314 -8.79 -21.87 3.09
CA MET A 314 -9.86 -22.25 4.03
C MET A 314 -11.25 -22.32 3.38
N ASN A 315 -11.45 -21.70 2.22
CA ASN A 315 -12.64 -21.91 1.40
C ASN A 315 -12.76 -23.36 0.87
N HIS A 316 -11.65 -24.09 0.82
CA HIS A 316 -11.55 -25.41 0.18
C HIS A 316 -10.87 -26.48 1.03
N LEU A 317 -10.41 -26.11 2.23
CA LEU A 317 -9.70 -26.99 3.15
C LEU A 317 -10.26 -26.83 4.57
N ASP A 318 -10.82 -27.93 5.11
CA ASP A 318 -11.03 -28.06 6.55
C ASP A 318 -9.68 -28.42 7.20
N LEU A 319 -9.06 -27.41 7.83
CA LEU A 319 -7.75 -27.55 8.47
C LEU A 319 -7.77 -28.53 9.64
N GLY A 320 -8.88 -28.60 10.39
CA GLY A 320 -9.02 -29.51 11.53
C GLY A 320 -9.06 -30.96 11.07
N ALA A 321 -9.90 -31.25 10.06
CA ALA A 321 -9.97 -32.59 9.47
C ALA A 321 -8.67 -32.99 8.78
N TYR A 322 -7.99 -32.06 8.10
CA TYR A 322 -6.68 -32.33 7.49
C TYR A 322 -5.62 -32.65 8.54
N ARG A 323 -5.49 -31.82 9.59
CA ARG A 323 -4.54 -32.03 10.69
C ARG A 323 -4.73 -33.39 11.34
N GLN A 324 -5.97 -33.75 11.68
CA GLN A 324 -6.26 -35.03 12.34
C GLN A 324 -5.79 -36.22 11.49
N LYS A 325 -5.99 -36.16 10.17
CA LYS A 325 -5.52 -37.21 9.25
C LYS A 325 -4.01 -37.21 9.08
N ALA A 326 -3.38 -36.03 9.02
CA ALA A 326 -1.93 -35.91 8.91
C ALA A 326 -1.22 -36.48 10.15
N GLU A 327 -1.72 -36.19 11.34
CA GLU A 327 -1.20 -36.73 12.62
C GLU A 327 -1.44 -38.25 12.77
N ALA A 328 -2.39 -38.81 12.02
CA ALA A 328 -2.64 -40.24 11.98
C ALA A 328 -1.74 -41.00 10.99
N CYS A 329 -1.04 -40.31 10.08
CA CYS A 329 -0.09 -40.95 9.16
C CYS A 329 1.07 -41.60 9.93
N GLU A 330 1.51 -42.77 9.47
CA GLU A 330 2.56 -43.57 10.10
C GLU A 330 3.95 -43.32 9.48
N ASN A 331 4.00 -42.68 8.30
CA ASN A 331 5.23 -42.43 7.56
C ASN A 331 5.08 -41.29 6.53
N ASP A 332 6.20 -40.85 5.98
CA ASP A 332 6.27 -39.78 4.95
C ASP A 332 5.43 -40.09 3.70
N SER A 333 5.38 -41.35 3.26
CA SER A 333 4.64 -41.73 2.04
C SER A 333 3.14 -41.53 2.20
N GLN A 334 2.57 -41.93 3.34
CA GLN A 334 1.16 -41.70 3.65
C GLN A 334 0.84 -40.21 3.77
N LEU A 335 1.72 -39.43 4.41
CA LEU A 335 1.54 -37.97 4.52
C LEU A 335 1.57 -37.29 3.15
N LEU A 336 2.47 -37.72 2.25
CA LEU A 336 2.58 -37.19 0.89
C LEU A 336 1.32 -37.50 0.06
N GLU A 337 0.77 -38.70 0.16
CA GLU A 337 -0.47 -39.09 -0.53
C GLU A 337 -1.67 -38.27 -0.03
N LEU A 338 -1.79 -38.12 1.30
CA LEU A 338 -2.80 -37.28 1.93
C LEU A 338 -2.68 -35.83 1.45
N TYR A 339 -1.47 -35.25 1.52
CA TYR A 339 -1.20 -33.90 1.08
C TYR A 339 -1.59 -33.69 -0.38
N SER A 340 -1.20 -34.61 -1.27
CA SER A 340 -1.49 -34.53 -2.71
C SER A 340 -2.99 -34.49 -2.99
N THR A 341 -3.78 -35.27 -2.24
CA THR A 341 -5.25 -35.30 -2.36
C THR A 341 -5.86 -33.96 -1.99
N TYR A 342 -5.48 -33.39 -0.84
CA TYR A 342 -6.02 -32.11 -0.37
C TYR A 342 -5.52 -30.93 -1.22
N CYS A 343 -4.25 -30.93 -1.61
CA CYS A 343 -3.68 -29.93 -2.52
C CYS A 343 -4.44 -29.88 -3.85
N HIS A 344 -4.74 -31.04 -4.45
CA HIS A 344 -5.51 -31.09 -5.69
C HIS A 344 -6.90 -30.44 -5.55
N GLY A 345 -7.61 -30.75 -4.46
CA GLY A 345 -8.91 -30.16 -4.16
C GLY A 345 -8.86 -28.64 -3.97
N VAL A 346 -7.89 -28.16 -3.19
CA VAL A 346 -7.68 -26.71 -2.96
C VAL A 346 -7.37 -25.99 -4.28
N ARG A 347 -6.48 -26.54 -5.12
CA ARG A 347 -6.13 -25.93 -6.40
C ARG A 347 -7.32 -25.83 -7.35
N ILE A 348 -8.11 -26.90 -7.47
CA ILE A 348 -9.35 -26.88 -8.27
C ILE A 348 -10.31 -25.81 -7.74
N GLY A 349 -10.47 -25.74 -6.41
CA GLY A 349 -11.33 -24.76 -5.76
C GLY A 349 -10.93 -23.32 -6.08
N ILE A 350 -9.67 -22.95 -5.80
CA ILE A 350 -9.14 -21.60 -6.04
C ILE A 350 -9.29 -21.21 -7.51
N LYS A 351 -8.97 -22.14 -8.44
CA LYS A 351 -9.13 -21.89 -9.87
C LYS A 351 -10.59 -21.66 -10.26
N ALA A 352 -11.51 -22.46 -9.75
CA ALA A 352 -12.94 -22.30 -10.04
C ALA A 352 -13.49 -20.96 -9.52
N GLU A 353 -13.04 -20.51 -8.34
CA GLU A 353 -13.38 -19.17 -7.85
C GLU A 353 -12.77 -18.08 -8.72
N ALA A 354 -11.50 -18.21 -9.12
CA ALA A 354 -10.87 -17.25 -10.02
C ALA A 354 -11.63 -17.10 -11.35
N GLU A 355 -12.06 -18.21 -11.94
CA GLU A 355 -12.81 -18.26 -13.19
C GLU A 355 -14.27 -17.81 -13.07
N ALA A 356 -14.86 -17.82 -11.86
CA ALA A 356 -16.23 -17.37 -11.64
C ALA A 356 -16.42 -15.88 -11.95
N PHE A 357 -15.41 -15.06 -11.67
CA PHE A 357 -15.37 -13.65 -12.08
C PHE A 357 -13.91 -13.19 -12.21
N PRO A 358 -13.29 -13.36 -13.40
CA PRO A 358 -11.88 -13.05 -13.61
C PRO A 358 -11.59 -11.55 -13.76
N GLY A 359 -12.62 -10.72 -13.98
CA GLY A 359 -12.47 -9.29 -14.20
C GLY A 359 -12.13 -8.49 -12.94
N GLY A 360 -12.54 -8.97 -11.77
CA GLY A 360 -12.32 -8.31 -10.49
C GLY A 360 -10.98 -8.64 -9.84
N TRP A 361 -10.61 -7.85 -8.81
CA TRP A 361 -9.36 -8.04 -8.07
C TRP A 361 -9.26 -9.42 -7.42
N PHE A 362 -10.33 -9.97 -6.86
CA PHE A 362 -10.31 -11.26 -6.19
C PHE A 362 -9.99 -12.37 -7.19
N GLY A 363 -10.60 -12.32 -8.38
CA GLY A 363 -10.34 -13.30 -9.44
C GLY A 363 -8.90 -13.25 -9.95
N LYS A 364 -8.39 -12.04 -10.20
CA LYS A 364 -7.00 -11.82 -10.64
C LYS A 364 -5.98 -12.32 -9.60
N LEU A 365 -6.14 -11.91 -8.35
CA LEU A 365 -5.25 -12.34 -7.25
C LEU A 365 -5.33 -13.85 -7.04
N SER A 366 -6.54 -14.43 -7.04
CA SER A 366 -6.72 -15.89 -6.90
C SER A 366 -6.02 -16.66 -8.01
N LEU A 367 -6.12 -16.21 -9.26
CA LEU A 367 -5.44 -16.85 -10.40
C LEU A 367 -3.92 -16.75 -10.28
N LYS A 368 -3.41 -15.55 -9.94
CA LYS A 368 -1.98 -15.32 -9.73
C LYS A 368 -1.43 -16.26 -8.66
N LEU A 369 -2.09 -16.35 -7.52
CA LEU A 369 -1.67 -17.20 -6.40
C LEU A 369 -1.85 -18.69 -6.71
N HIS A 370 -2.90 -19.08 -7.46
CA HIS A 370 -3.10 -20.44 -7.95
C HIS A 370 -1.93 -20.93 -8.82
N ASP A 371 -1.37 -20.07 -9.67
CA ASP A 371 -0.28 -20.43 -10.58
C ASP A 371 1.12 -20.23 -9.98
N HIS A 372 1.22 -19.59 -8.81
CA HIS A 372 2.48 -19.25 -8.16
C HIS A 372 3.20 -20.50 -7.63
N LYS A 373 4.45 -20.72 -8.08
CA LYS A 373 5.30 -21.85 -7.69
C LYS A 373 6.40 -21.40 -6.73
N ILE A 374 6.06 -21.28 -5.45
CA ILE A 374 6.99 -20.77 -4.44
C ILE A 374 8.14 -21.76 -4.20
N GLN A 375 9.36 -21.25 -4.29
CA GLN A 375 10.59 -21.95 -3.93
C GLN A 375 11.33 -21.21 -2.81
N LYS A 376 11.16 -19.90 -2.70
CA LYS A 376 11.80 -19.05 -1.69
C LYS A 376 10.78 -18.12 -1.03
N VAL A 377 10.84 -17.98 0.29
CA VAL A 377 10.10 -16.95 1.04
C VAL A 377 11.11 -16.09 1.78
N LEU A 378 11.03 -14.77 1.61
CA LEU A 378 11.94 -13.82 2.22
C LEU A 378 11.25 -13.10 3.37
N PHE A 379 11.92 -13.10 4.52
CA PHE A 379 11.60 -12.31 5.70
C PHE A 379 12.85 -11.51 6.06
N GLU A 380 13.09 -10.40 5.37
CA GLU A 380 14.20 -9.49 5.65
C GLU A 380 13.68 -8.22 6.34
N LYS A 381 14.08 -8.01 7.60
CA LYS A 381 13.60 -6.87 8.42
C LYS A 381 12.08 -6.77 8.48
N THR A 382 11.44 -7.92 8.58
CA THR A 382 9.98 -8.06 8.66
C THR A 382 9.56 -8.03 10.12
N HIS A 383 8.46 -7.34 10.41
CA HIS A 383 7.81 -7.40 11.72
C HIS A 383 6.53 -8.23 11.64
N PHE A 384 6.64 -9.52 11.97
CA PHE A 384 5.53 -10.47 11.84
C PHE A 384 5.30 -11.19 13.17
N THR A 385 4.23 -10.81 13.86
CA THR A 385 3.95 -11.21 15.25
C THR A 385 2.64 -11.98 15.41
N MET A 386 2.00 -12.34 14.31
CA MET A 386 0.72 -13.06 14.31
C MET A 386 0.81 -14.40 15.03
N THR A 387 -0.02 -14.61 16.04
CA THR A 387 -0.06 -15.86 16.80
C THR A 387 -0.62 -17.04 16.00
N ASP A 388 -0.36 -18.27 16.47
CA ASP A 388 -0.91 -19.50 15.86
C ASP A 388 -2.43 -19.41 15.68
N SER A 389 -2.84 -19.38 14.41
CA SER A 389 -4.22 -19.19 13.97
C SER A 389 -4.49 -20.06 12.74
N ASP A 390 -5.76 -20.32 12.45
CA ASP A 390 -6.13 -21.15 11.32
C ASP A 390 -5.77 -20.47 9.98
N LYS A 391 -5.86 -19.15 9.89
CA LYS A 391 -5.37 -18.38 8.73
C LYS A 391 -3.86 -18.54 8.51
N LEU A 392 -3.05 -18.54 9.58
CA LEU A 392 -1.61 -18.76 9.47
C LEU A 392 -1.27 -20.22 9.06
N LYS A 393 -2.00 -21.21 9.58
CA LYS A 393 -1.87 -22.61 9.16
C LYS A 393 -2.21 -22.80 7.68
N ALA A 394 -3.29 -22.16 7.22
CA ALA A 394 -3.70 -22.15 5.83
C ALA A 394 -2.67 -21.46 4.93
N PHE A 395 -2.09 -20.34 5.37
CA PHE A 395 -0.97 -19.69 4.69
C PHE A 395 0.24 -20.62 4.56
N LEU A 396 0.64 -21.33 5.62
CA LEU A 396 1.73 -22.31 5.55
C LEU A 396 1.42 -23.47 4.59
N PHE A 397 0.18 -23.95 4.56
CA PHE A 397 -0.26 -24.95 3.56
C PHE A 397 -0.12 -24.40 2.13
N TYR A 398 -0.49 -23.14 1.91
CA TYR A 398 -0.38 -22.47 0.61
C TYR A 398 1.07 -22.41 0.11
N LEU A 399 2.05 -22.13 0.98
CA LEU A 399 3.46 -22.01 0.58
C LEU A 399 3.98 -23.27 -0.13
N THR A 400 3.38 -24.43 0.14
CA THR A 400 3.72 -25.71 -0.48
C THR A 400 2.70 -26.19 -1.52
N LEU A 401 1.66 -25.41 -1.83
CA LEU A 401 0.55 -25.83 -2.68
C LEU A 401 1.01 -26.24 -4.09
N ASN A 402 1.82 -25.40 -4.72
CA ASN A 402 2.39 -25.65 -6.06
C ASN A 402 3.86 -26.09 -5.99
N PHE A 403 4.16 -26.89 -4.98
CA PHE A 403 5.50 -27.38 -4.74
C PHE A 403 6.07 -28.11 -5.97
N SER A 404 7.32 -27.77 -6.32
CA SER A 404 8.03 -28.34 -7.47
C SER A 404 9.47 -28.77 -7.17
N GLY A 405 9.93 -28.68 -5.91
CA GLY A 405 11.35 -28.81 -5.59
C GLY A 405 11.70 -28.73 -4.11
N GLU A 406 12.32 -27.65 -3.66
CA GLU A 406 12.53 -27.36 -2.23
C GLU A 406 11.83 -26.03 -1.91
N LEU A 407 11.31 -25.90 -0.69
CA LEU A 407 10.86 -24.61 -0.15
C LEU A 407 11.95 -24.10 0.80
N TYR A 408 12.44 -22.89 0.56
CA TYR A 408 13.45 -22.22 1.37
C TYR A 408 12.86 -20.97 2.05
N LEU A 409 12.96 -20.90 3.37
CA LEU A 409 12.60 -19.74 4.18
C LEU A 409 13.88 -18.98 4.54
N ASP A 410 13.96 -17.73 4.14
CA ASP A 410 15.12 -16.86 4.39
C ASP A 410 14.73 -15.80 5.40
N VAL A 411 15.16 -15.96 6.65
CA VAL A 411 14.82 -15.06 7.75
C VAL A 411 16.06 -14.29 8.16
N PHE A 412 16.01 -12.97 8.04
CA PHE A 412 17.12 -12.08 8.37
C PHE A 412 16.64 -10.84 9.13
N GLN A 413 17.14 -10.62 10.34
CA GLN A 413 16.81 -9.45 11.18
C GLN A 413 15.29 -9.21 11.33
N SER A 414 14.52 -10.29 11.41
CA SER A 414 13.06 -10.26 11.43
C SER A 414 12.51 -10.81 12.73
N TYR A 415 11.33 -10.33 13.11
CA TYR A 415 10.47 -10.95 14.12
C TYR A 415 9.48 -11.83 13.37
N LEU A 416 9.47 -13.13 13.65
CA LEU A 416 8.54 -14.08 13.04
C LEU A 416 7.77 -14.84 14.12
N PRO A 417 6.51 -15.24 13.83
CA PRO A 417 5.81 -16.13 14.72
C PRO A 417 6.40 -17.53 14.63
N GLU A 418 6.07 -18.38 15.62
CA GLU A 418 6.35 -19.80 15.51
C GLU A 418 5.69 -20.33 14.23
N LEU A 419 6.49 -20.86 13.30
CA LEU A 419 5.97 -21.50 12.09
C LEU A 419 5.10 -22.65 12.59
N THR A 420 3.78 -22.62 12.44
CA THR A 420 2.88 -23.55 13.14
C THR A 420 3.17 -25.02 12.82
N SER A 421 2.50 -25.98 13.50
CA SER A 421 2.69 -27.41 13.25
C SER A 421 2.49 -27.83 11.77
N PHE A 422 1.80 -27.01 10.96
CA PHE A 422 1.64 -27.23 9.52
C PHE A 422 2.96 -27.21 8.74
N PHE A 423 4.01 -26.59 9.30
CA PHE A 423 5.38 -26.72 8.80
C PHE A 423 5.78 -28.20 8.60
N TRP A 424 5.38 -29.07 9.53
CA TRP A 424 5.67 -30.51 9.47
C TRP A 424 4.72 -31.31 8.59
N PHE A 425 3.62 -30.73 8.11
CA PHE A 425 2.66 -31.41 7.22
C PHE A 425 2.99 -31.21 5.74
N ALA A 426 3.95 -30.34 5.44
CA ALA A 426 4.46 -30.12 4.09
C ALA A 426 4.99 -31.42 3.44
N PRO A 427 4.84 -31.58 2.11
CA PRO A 427 5.32 -32.77 1.39
C PRO A 427 6.83 -32.96 1.57
N ILE A 428 7.59 -31.86 1.55
CA ILE A 428 8.98 -31.80 1.98
C ILE A 428 9.09 -30.72 3.06
N VAL A 429 9.75 -31.04 4.18
CA VAL A 429 9.97 -30.09 5.27
C VAL A 429 10.76 -28.89 4.74
N PRO A 430 10.25 -27.65 4.90
CA PRO A 430 10.95 -26.47 4.39
C PRO A 430 12.34 -26.33 5.01
N ARG A 431 13.28 -25.85 4.21
CA ARG A 431 14.62 -25.47 4.68
C ARG A 431 14.56 -24.04 5.17
N SER A 432 15.26 -23.70 6.23
CA SER A 432 15.21 -22.34 6.79
C SER A 432 16.60 -21.78 7.14
N SER A 433 16.88 -20.54 6.79
CA SER A 433 18.03 -19.79 7.31
C SER A 433 17.55 -18.71 8.25
N TRP A 434 18.26 -18.54 9.37
CA TRP A 434 17.95 -17.57 10.41
C TRP A 434 19.22 -16.75 10.68
N GLY A 435 19.29 -15.55 10.11
CA GLY A 435 20.41 -14.60 10.28
C GLY A 435 20.01 -13.45 11.21
N ASP A 436 20.84 -13.16 12.20
CA ASP A 436 20.59 -12.13 13.21
C ASP A 436 19.17 -12.18 13.84
N THR A 437 18.67 -13.40 14.06
CA THR A 437 17.37 -13.66 14.71
C THR A 437 17.37 -15.06 15.34
N ASP A 438 16.45 -15.29 16.27
CA ASP A 438 16.29 -16.58 16.93
C ASP A 438 15.56 -17.58 16.04
N ILE A 439 15.99 -18.84 16.09
CA ILE A 439 15.38 -19.92 15.32
C ILE A 439 14.00 -20.28 15.90
N ALA A 440 12.95 -20.18 15.09
CA ALA A 440 11.57 -20.47 15.47
C ALA A 440 10.95 -21.65 14.71
N ILE A 441 11.55 -22.84 14.83
CA ILE A 441 11.02 -24.09 14.24
C ILE A 441 10.11 -24.80 15.26
N PRO A 442 8.86 -25.13 14.91
CA PRO A 442 7.90 -25.74 15.82
C PRO A 442 8.28 -27.17 16.18
N LYS A 443 7.71 -27.68 17.28
CA LYS A 443 7.75 -29.11 17.57
C LYS A 443 6.85 -29.88 16.62
N SER A 444 7.30 -31.05 16.16
CA SER A 444 6.47 -31.94 15.35
C SER A 444 5.40 -32.60 16.19
N THR A 445 4.17 -32.66 15.65
CA THR A 445 3.05 -33.41 16.22
C THR A 445 2.83 -34.76 15.53
N LEU A 446 3.66 -35.10 14.54
CA LEU A 446 3.58 -36.36 13.82
C LEU A 446 4.09 -37.54 14.67
N ARG A 447 3.55 -38.72 14.43
CA ARG A 447 3.94 -39.97 15.12
C ARG A 447 5.29 -40.52 14.65
N PHE A 448 5.75 -40.08 13.50
CA PHE A 448 7.02 -40.47 12.91
C PHE A 448 7.98 -39.28 12.86
N THR A 449 9.28 -39.59 12.83
CA THR A 449 10.33 -38.57 12.83
C THR A 449 10.55 -38.05 11.42
N ARG A 450 10.63 -36.71 11.29
CA ARG A 450 11.06 -36.04 10.06
C ARG A 450 12.32 -35.24 10.33
N LYS A 451 13.07 -34.95 9.28
CA LYS A 451 14.32 -34.19 9.34
C LYS A 451 14.12 -32.77 8.85
N VAL A 452 14.65 -31.80 9.59
CA VAL A 452 14.68 -30.39 9.19
C VAL A 452 16.11 -29.97 8.92
N PHE A 453 16.30 -29.17 7.86
CA PHE A 453 17.57 -28.55 7.52
C PHE A 453 17.48 -27.06 7.80
N TYR A 454 18.38 -26.56 8.63
CA TYR A 454 18.39 -25.15 9.00
C TYR A 454 19.81 -24.59 9.09
N ARG A 455 19.92 -23.28 8.95
CA ARG A 455 21.14 -22.52 9.17
C ARG A 455 20.86 -21.44 10.22
N ASP A 456 21.87 -21.21 11.07
CA ASP A 456 21.84 -20.34 12.24
C ASP A 456 23.01 -19.36 12.16
N GLY A 457 22.69 -18.06 12.09
CA GLY A 457 23.62 -16.98 11.78
C GLY A 457 23.96 -16.87 10.27
N ASP A 458 24.43 -15.68 9.88
CA ASP A 458 24.75 -15.34 8.48
C ASP A 458 25.84 -16.26 7.89
N ASP A 459 26.87 -16.54 8.69
CA ASP A 459 28.00 -17.41 8.36
C ASP A 459 27.78 -18.87 8.81
N GLY A 460 26.56 -19.21 9.23
CA GLY A 460 26.23 -20.54 9.74
C GLY A 460 26.43 -21.65 8.69
N HIS A 461 26.81 -22.84 9.15
CA HIS A 461 26.73 -24.03 8.31
C HIS A 461 25.32 -24.64 8.35
N TRP A 462 24.92 -25.30 7.27
CA TRP A 462 23.69 -26.10 7.24
C TRP A 462 23.76 -27.23 8.27
N LYS A 463 22.82 -27.21 9.21
CA LYS A 463 22.62 -28.24 10.23
C LYS A 463 21.41 -29.10 9.82
N GLN A 464 21.44 -30.36 10.23
CA GLN A 464 20.32 -31.29 10.07
C GLN A 464 19.97 -31.86 11.44
N THR A 465 18.70 -31.82 11.81
CA THR A 465 18.22 -32.43 13.06
C THR A 465 16.91 -33.15 12.85
N ASP A 466 16.68 -34.16 13.69
CA ASP A 466 15.41 -34.86 13.79
C ASP A 466 14.40 -33.99 14.56
N SER A 467 13.12 -34.10 14.20
CA SER A 467 12.03 -33.34 14.80
C SER A 467 11.85 -33.55 16.30
N SER A 468 12.41 -34.64 16.86
CA SER A 468 12.42 -34.96 18.29
C SER A 468 13.59 -34.33 19.07
N ALA A 469 14.60 -33.80 18.37
CA ALA A 469 15.85 -33.33 18.94
C ALA A 469 16.03 -31.80 18.88
N LEU A 470 14.98 -31.05 18.48
CA LEU A 470 15.03 -29.59 18.48
C LEU A 470 15.16 -29.06 19.91
N PRO A 471 16.06 -28.09 20.17
CA PRO A 471 16.27 -27.54 21.50
C PRO A 471 14.97 -26.93 22.04
N LEU A 472 14.75 -27.08 23.35
CA LEU A 472 13.67 -26.38 24.05
C LEU A 472 13.92 -24.87 23.91
N GLN A 473 13.03 -24.18 23.22
CA GLN A 473 13.00 -22.73 23.26
C GLN A 473 12.71 -22.29 24.70
N SER A 474 13.57 -21.45 25.25
CA SER A 474 13.26 -20.69 26.45
C SER A 474 12.25 -19.61 26.07
N ASN A 475 11.01 -19.79 26.51
CA ASN A 475 9.96 -18.76 26.44
C ASN A 475 10.38 -17.48 27.14
#